data_AF-X0WY85-F1
#
_entry.id   AF-X0WY85-F1
#
_cell.length_a   1.000
_cell.length_b   1.000
_cell.length_c   1.000
_cell.angle_alpha   90.00
_cell.angle_beta   90.00
_cell.angle_gamma   90.00
#
_symmetry.space_group_name_H-M   'P 1'
#
loop_
_entity.id
_entity.type
_entity.pdbx_description
1 polymer ?
#
loop_
_entity_poly.entity_id
_entity_poly.type
_entity_poly.pdbx_seq_one_letter_code
_entity_poly.pdbx_strand_id
1 'polypeptide(L)'
;MAKAFGVAPPLLSNLAVDVDKDWAARRIENLGDPVNVNDAAKKDTVEIMGAYAHRVYRERDIYSLDYGLNWADLGVIAGSYIYSMAYLGNGIVIFGDRVNHVWRSTDDGLT
;
A
#
# COMPACT_ATOMS: atom_id res chain seq x y z
N MET A 1 -22.68 48.17 -25.44
CA MET A 1 -21.74 47.06 -25.67
C MET A 1 -21.16 46.65 -24.32
N ALA A 2 -21.54 45.49 -23.78
CA ALA A 2 -20.78 44.77 -22.74
C ALA A 2 -21.33 43.33 -22.66
N LYS A 3 -20.44 42.36 -22.89
CA LYS A 3 -20.72 40.92 -22.97
C LYS A 3 -21.07 40.35 -21.58
N ALA A 4 -22.11 39.53 -21.51
CA ALA A 4 -22.34 38.66 -20.37
C ALA A 4 -21.24 37.59 -20.33
N PHE A 5 -20.44 37.59 -19.26
CA PHE A 5 -19.49 36.52 -18.94
C PHE A 5 -19.81 36.02 -17.53
N GLY A 6 -20.00 34.70 -17.40
CA GLY A 6 -20.03 34.03 -16.10
C GLY A 6 -21.31 33.25 -15.86
N VAL A 7 -21.48 32.13 -16.57
CA VAL A 7 -22.28 31.04 -15.98
C VAL A 7 -21.49 30.58 -14.76
N ALA A 8 -22.09 30.73 -13.58
CA ALA A 8 -21.47 30.28 -12.33
C ALA A 8 -21.06 28.80 -12.45
N PRO A 9 -19.88 28.40 -11.96
CA PRO A 9 -19.49 27.00 -11.97
C PRO A 9 -20.57 26.17 -11.26
N PRO A 10 -20.93 24.99 -11.79
CA PRO A 10 -21.97 24.17 -11.18
C PRO A 10 -21.60 23.84 -9.73
N LEU A 11 -22.56 24.04 -8.82
CA LEU A 11 -22.41 23.60 -7.44
C LEU A 11 -22.44 22.07 -7.39
N LEU A 12 -21.74 21.48 -6.42
CA LEU A 12 -21.82 20.04 -6.16
C LEU A 12 -23.26 19.57 -5.93
N SER A 13 -24.10 20.41 -5.32
CA SER A 13 -25.54 20.18 -5.15
C SER A 13 -26.32 20.08 -6.45
N ASN A 14 -25.77 20.58 -7.55
CA ASN A 14 -26.39 20.57 -8.87
C ASN A 14 -25.90 19.39 -9.72
N LEU A 15 -25.00 18.57 -9.19
CA LEU A 15 -24.55 17.37 -9.86
C LEU A 15 -25.57 16.26 -9.60
N ALA A 16 -26.24 15.80 -10.66
CA ALA A 16 -26.96 14.53 -10.62
C ALA A 16 -25.92 13.41 -10.52
N VAL A 17 -25.54 13.07 -9.29
CA VAL A 17 -24.73 11.87 -9.03
C VAL A 17 -25.67 10.69 -9.23
N ASP A 18 -25.46 9.99 -10.33
CA ASP A 18 -26.09 8.72 -10.62
C ASP A 18 -25.52 7.68 -9.64
N VAL A 19 -26.04 7.68 -8.40
CA VAL A 19 -25.65 6.77 -7.32
C VAL A 19 -26.03 5.33 -7.62
N ASP A 20 -27.04 5.18 -8.47
CA ASP A 20 -27.56 3.92 -8.97
C ASP A 20 -27.17 3.75 -10.44
N LYS A 21 -25.96 4.18 -10.86
CA LYS A 21 -25.45 3.96 -12.22
C LYS A 21 -25.23 2.48 -12.46
N ASP A 22 -26.32 1.74 -12.50
CA ASP A 22 -26.41 0.41 -13.04
C ASP A 22 -26.26 0.63 -14.54
N TRP A 23 -25.20 0.09 -15.13
CA TRP A 23 -24.92 0.34 -16.54
C TRP A 23 -25.89 -0.49 -17.41
N ALA A 24 -27.20 -0.31 -17.22
CA ALA A 24 -28.28 -1.21 -17.63
C ALA A 24 -28.03 -2.66 -17.19
N ALA A 25 -27.67 -2.87 -15.91
CA ALA A 25 -27.21 -4.15 -15.38
C ALA A 25 -26.06 -4.83 -16.16
N ARG A 26 -25.36 -4.09 -17.04
CA ARG A 26 -24.18 -4.61 -17.72
C ARG A 26 -23.06 -4.71 -16.71
N ARG A 27 -22.60 -5.95 -16.49
CA ARG A 27 -21.37 -6.21 -15.75
C ARG A 27 -20.19 -5.58 -16.50
N ILE A 28 -19.29 -4.90 -15.78
CA ILE A 28 -18.02 -4.43 -16.34
C ILE A 28 -17.11 -5.66 -16.45
N GLU A 29 -17.18 -6.37 -17.56
CA GLU A 29 -16.48 -7.67 -17.71
C GLU A 29 -15.08 -7.54 -18.32
N ASN A 30 -14.72 -6.35 -18.82
CA ASN A 30 -13.48 -6.11 -19.56
C ASN A 30 -12.77 -4.83 -19.12
N LEU A 31 -12.44 -4.70 -17.83
CA LEU A 31 -11.37 -3.79 -17.45
C LEU A 31 -10.11 -4.25 -18.20
N GLY A 32 -9.39 -3.34 -18.87
CA GLY A 32 -8.10 -3.68 -19.47
C GLY A 32 -7.12 -4.14 -18.40
N ASP A 33 -6.06 -4.84 -18.80
CA ASP A 33 -4.96 -5.07 -17.87
C ASP A 33 -4.39 -3.71 -17.44
N PRO A 34 -4.15 -3.47 -16.14
CA PRO A 34 -3.60 -2.21 -15.68
C PRO A 34 -2.20 -2.03 -16.26
N VAL A 35 -1.94 -0.92 -16.94
CA VAL A 35 -0.64 -0.58 -17.52
C VAL A 35 0.12 0.45 -16.68
N ASN A 36 -0.59 1.21 -15.84
CA ASN A 36 -0.03 2.17 -14.89
C ASN A 36 -0.46 1.87 -13.45
N VAL A 37 0.29 2.43 -12.50
CA VAL A 37 0.07 2.26 -11.05
C VAL A 37 -1.27 2.79 -10.52
N ASN A 38 -1.96 3.63 -11.29
CA ASN A 38 -3.25 4.21 -10.91
C ASN A 38 -4.42 3.67 -11.76
N ASP A 39 -4.19 2.63 -12.57
CA ASP A 39 -5.24 2.03 -13.37
C ASP A 39 -6.12 1.13 -12.48
N ALA A 40 -7.42 1.10 -12.77
CA ALA A 40 -8.33 0.18 -12.11
C ALA A 40 -8.01 -1.26 -12.53
N ALA A 41 -7.64 -2.12 -11.56
CA ALA A 41 -7.35 -3.52 -11.79
C ALA A 41 -8.59 -4.42 -11.60
N LYS A 42 -8.60 -5.59 -12.26
CA LYS A 42 -9.62 -6.63 -12.03
C LYS A 42 -9.47 -7.24 -10.63
N LYS A 43 -10.57 -7.71 -10.07
CA LYS A 43 -10.59 -8.44 -8.79
C LYS A 43 -9.62 -9.62 -8.77
N ASP A 44 -9.64 -10.45 -9.80
CA ASP A 44 -8.74 -11.61 -9.91
C ASP A 44 -7.27 -11.18 -9.98
N THR A 45 -6.96 -10.04 -10.61
CA THR A 45 -5.60 -9.48 -10.61
C THR A 45 -5.19 -9.05 -9.19
N VAL A 46 -6.08 -8.39 -8.45
CA VAL A 46 -5.83 -7.98 -7.06
C VAL A 46 -5.67 -9.19 -6.14
N GLU A 47 -6.50 -10.22 -6.31
CA GLU A 47 -6.46 -11.45 -5.50
C GLU A 47 -5.25 -12.34 -5.83
N ILE A 48 -4.90 -12.47 -7.11
CA ILE A 48 -3.71 -13.20 -7.57
C ILE A 48 -2.45 -12.44 -7.17
N MET A 49 -2.39 -11.11 -7.33
CA MET A 49 -1.24 -10.33 -6.84
C MET A 49 -1.13 -10.37 -5.33
N GLY A 50 -2.24 -10.33 -4.58
CA GLY A 50 -2.23 -10.54 -3.13
C GLY A 50 -1.64 -11.90 -2.71
N ALA A 51 -1.87 -12.96 -3.50
CA ALA A 51 -1.35 -14.30 -3.24
C ALA A 51 0.07 -14.56 -3.81
N TYR A 52 0.45 -13.92 -4.94
CA TYR A 52 1.74 -14.11 -5.62
C TYR A 52 2.80 -13.06 -5.25
N ALA A 53 2.41 -11.85 -4.80
CA ALA A 53 3.34 -10.84 -4.30
C ALA A 53 4.09 -11.33 -3.06
N HIS A 54 3.53 -12.29 -2.32
CA HIS A 54 4.21 -12.95 -1.21
C HIS A 54 5.43 -13.80 -1.63
N ARG A 55 5.61 -14.17 -2.91
CA ARG A 55 6.66 -15.14 -3.29
C ARG A 55 7.67 -14.72 -4.36
N VAL A 56 7.46 -13.66 -5.17
CA VAL A 56 8.33 -13.45 -6.34
C VAL A 56 8.82 -12.02 -6.65
N TYR A 57 8.27 -10.91 -6.13
CA TYR A 57 8.75 -9.58 -6.58
C TYR A 57 9.44 -8.75 -5.49
N ARG A 58 10.77 -8.60 -5.70
CA ARG A 58 11.71 -7.72 -4.99
C ARG A 58 11.66 -6.26 -5.46
N GLU A 59 10.67 -5.86 -6.25
CA GLU A 59 10.54 -4.47 -6.68
C GLU A 59 9.06 -4.06 -6.69
N ARG A 60 8.78 -3.00 -5.91
CA ARG A 60 7.57 -2.16 -5.91
C ARG A 60 6.37 -2.56 -5.06
N ASP A 61 6.60 -2.72 -3.76
CA ASP A 61 5.63 -2.26 -2.76
C ASP A 61 6.38 -1.63 -1.58
N ILE A 62 6.37 -0.29 -1.51
CA ILE A 62 7.09 0.53 -0.51
C ILE A 62 6.33 0.67 0.81
N TYR A 63 5.31 -0.15 1.06
CA TYR A 63 4.62 -0.25 2.34
C TYR A 63 4.26 -1.71 2.58
N SER A 64 4.44 -2.21 3.81
CA SER A 64 3.99 -3.56 4.18
C SER A 64 2.52 -3.71 3.78
N LEU A 65 2.24 -4.50 2.75
CA LEU A 65 0.91 -4.59 2.14
C LEU A 65 -0.14 -5.22 3.05
N ASP A 66 0.26 -5.75 4.19
CA ASP A 66 -0.64 -6.40 5.12
C ASP A 66 -0.91 -5.56 6.37
N TYR A 67 -0.34 -4.35 6.52
CA TYR A 67 -0.59 -3.45 7.66
C TYR A 67 -0.54 -4.14 9.05
N GLY A 68 0.33 -5.15 9.22
CA GLY A 68 0.41 -5.92 10.46
C GLY A 68 -0.68 -6.98 10.62
N LEU A 69 -1.29 -7.45 9.51
CA LEU A 69 -2.20 -8.59 9.49
C LEU A 69 -1.46 -9.91 9.77
N ASN A 70 -0.20 -10.04 9.36
CA ASN A 70 0.63 -11.20 9.66
C ASN A 70 1.88 -10.80 10.43
N TRP A 71 2.20 -11.60 11.44
CA TRP A 71 3.41 -11.43 12.26
C TRP A 71 4.22 -12.72 12.20
N ALA A 72 5.52 -12.59 11.91
CA ALA A 72 6.48 -13.68 12.00
C ALA A 72 7.26 -13.56 13.31
N ASP A 73 7.28 -14.62 14.11
CA ASP A 73 8.14 -14.69 15.28
C ASP A 73 9.56 -15.08 14.86
N LEU A 74 10.54 -14.22 15.17
CA LEU A 74 11.97 -14.46 14.92
C LEU A 74 12.68 -15.09 16.12
N GLY A 75 11.94 -15.36 17.19
CA GLY A 75 12.47 -15.89 18.44
C GLY A 75 13.26 -14.85 19.22
N VAL A 76 14.19 -15.32 20.06
CA VAL A 76 15.01 -14.47 20.93
C VAL A 76 16.15 -13.85 20.13
N ILE A 77 16.01 -12.58 19.75
CA ILE A 77 17.01 -11.83 18.98
C ILE A 77 18.05 -11.09 19.83
N ALA A 78 17.85 -11.01 21.14
CA ALA A 78 18.80 -10.42 22.08
C ALA A 78 18.71 -11.08 23.46
N GLY A 79 19.83 -11.15 24.17
CA GLY A 79 19.89 -11.71 25.53
C GLY A 79 19.38 -10.78 26.62
N SER A 80 18.91 -9.58 26.28
CA SER A 80 18.44 -8.57 27.23
C SER A 80 17.39 -7.64 26.59
N TYR A 81 16.79 -6.76 27.41
CA TYR A 81 15.74 -5.85 26.95
C TYR A 81 16.23 -4.92 25.85
N ILE A 82 15.43 -4.84 24.78
CA ILE A 82 15.56 -3.86 23.70
C ILE A 82 14.54 -2.74 24.00
N TYR A 83 15.02 -1.52 24.18
CA TYR A 83 14.15 -0.36 24.47
C TYR A 83 13.80 0.47 23.23
N SER A 84 14.62 0.36 22.18
CA SER A 84 14.47 1.17 20.97
C SER A 84 15.16 0.51 19.78
N MET A 85 14.55 0.67 18.61
CA MET A 85 15.09 0.22 17.32
C MET A 85 14.92 1.33 16.29
N ALA A 86 15.75 1.35 15.26
CA ALA A 86 15.64 2.29 14.16
C ALA A 86 15.86 1.59 12.81
N TYR A 87 15.00 1.91 11.84
CA TYR A 87 15.22 1.59 10.44
C TYR A 87 15.97 2.74 9.77
N LEU A 88 17.12 2.44 9.17
CA LEU A 88 17.99 3.43 8.54
C LEU A 88 17.82 3.47 7.01
N GLY A 89 16.87 2.69 6.46
CA GLY A 89 16.68 2.51 5.03
C GLY A 89 17.53 1.37 4.44
N ASN A 90 17.22 0.97 3.21
CA ASN A 90 17.95 -0.06 2.45
C ASN A 90 18.17 -1.38 3.21
N GLY A 91 17.14 -1.86 3.93
CA GLY A 91 17.26 -3.13 4.68
C GLY A 91 17.98 -3.02 6.02
N ILE A 92 18.49 -1.84 6.41
CA ILE A 92 19.29 -1.69 7.62
C ILE A 92 18.41 -1.37 8.82
N VAL A 93 18.43 -2.26 9.80
CA VAL A 93 17.84 -2.04 11.13
C VAL A 93 18.96 -2.06 12.17
N ILE A 94 18.92 -1.14 13.14
CA ILE A 94 19.85 -1.11 14.27
C ILE A 94 19.07 -1.09 15.58
N PHE A 95 19.58 -1.79 16.59
CA PHE A 95 19.06 -1.71 17.94
C PHE A 95 20.15 -1.91 18.99
N GLY A 96 19.87 -1.42 20.20
CA GLY A 96 20.72 -1.62 21.36
C GLY A 96 19.99 -2.42 22.44
N ASP A 97 20.73 -3.20 23.20
CA ASP A 97 20.22 -3.90 24.37
C ASP A 97 20.72 -3.28 25.69
N ARG A 98 20.09 -3.65 26.81
CA ARG A 98 20.44 -3.14 28.15
C ARG A 98 21.84 -3.55 28.64
N VAL A 99 22.52 -4.48 27.96
CA VAL A 99 23.88 -4.92 28.32
C VAL A 99 24.96 -4.26 27.45
N ASN A 100 24.59 -3.22 26.70
CA ASN A 100 25.46 -2.39 25.86
C ASN A 100 25.93 -3.07 24.57
N HIS A 101 25.21 -4.08 24.07
CA HIS A 101 25.43 -4.54 22.71
C HIS A 101 24.67 -3.69 21.70
N VAL A 102 25.28 -3.56 20.51
CA VAL A 102 24.66 -2.97 19.33
C VAL A 102 24.52 -4.06 18.29
N TRP A 103 23.29 -4.24 17.83
CA TRP A 103 22.92 -5.25 16.84
C TRP A 103 22.52 -4.55 15.55
N ARG A 104 22.87 -5.15 14.40
CA ARG A 104 22.61 -4.60 13.08
C ARG A 104 22.15 -5.71 12.15
N SER A 105 21.02 -5.47 11.49
CA SER A 105 20.51 -6.27 10.38
C SER A 105 20.79 -5.58 9.04
N THR A 106 20.81 -6.37 7.97
CA THR A 106 20.90 -5.91 6.57
C THR A 106 19.77 -6.46 5.68
N ASP A 107 18.75 -7.04 6.29
CA ASP A 107 17.66 -7.76 5.63
C ASP A 107 16.31 -7.45 6.30
N ASP A 108 16.09 -6.17 6.60
CA ASP A 108 14.85 -5.63 7.17
C ASP A 108 14.48 -6.24 8.53
N GLY A 109 15.50 -6.66 9.30
CA GLY A 109 15.34 -7.19 10.66
C GLY A 109 15.19 -8.71 10.72
N LEU A 110 15.45 -9.44 9.64
CA LEU A 110 15.34 -10.90 9.61
C LEU A 110 16.54 -11.61 10.28
N THR A 111 17.78 -11.09 10.11
CA THR A 111 19.01 -11.58 10.77
C THR A 111 19.95 -10.47 11.22
#